data_AF-A0A2S4JRV6-F1
#
_entry.id   AF-A0A2S4JRV6-F1
#
_cell.length_a   1.000
_cell.length_b   1.000
_cell.length_c   1.000
_cell.angle_alpha   90.00
_cell.angle_beta   90.00
_cell.angle_gamma   90.00
#
_symmetry.space_group_name_H-M   'P 1'
#
loop_
_entity.id
_entity.type
_entity.pdbx_description
1 polymer ?
#
loop_
_entity_poly.entity_id
_entity_poly.type
_entity_poly.pdbx_seq_one_letter_code
_entity_poly.pdbx_strand_id
1 'polypeptide(L)'
;MLDIFLYLRPESNGVLVESTILSVIQRCREYRQALKFIYLANFPGSYIVNNAIVERHYSLRLFFAVHGGRFFTPDMRRQFRDFYGEEFPEDRVLGAFAVLRRYRWSPERLFSLWVKNSAVVHIAGQVIKRHGDHYIVNYDMPALLHKNNASTDIAVMAFRTRLGYSHFFGIAHQMKQALIERGVLRKTSPIARTVHISRSPFEQLADTRDYLLTSDGSPATLEDSSFARFLLDRGVSIAELQGLLEHPVCTFNFGRGLPTDHHLFDLSEGFSYDDARRLLDRLHAQVLVPGYLR
;
A
#
# COMPACT_ATOMS: atom_id res chain seq x y z
N MET A 1 3.26 18.59 10.70
CA MET A 1 4.31 17.56 10.68
C MET A 1 3.66 16.29 10.17
N LEU A 2 4.35 15.54 9.32
CA LEU A 2 3.91 14.27 8.77
C LEU A 2 4.68 13.14 9.46
N ASP A 3 4.07 11.97 9.65
CA ASP A 3 4.82 10.76 9.98
C ASP A 3 4.93 9.88 8.73
N ILE A 4 6.12 9.38 8.46
CA ILE A 4 6.41 8.51 7.30
C ILE A 4 6.90 7.18 7.85
N PHE A 5 6.18 6.10 7.56
CA PHE A 5 6.65 4.76 7.87
C PHE A 5 7.51 4.25 6.72
N LEU A 6 8.55 3.52 7.07
CA LEU A 6 9.41 2.78 6.16
C LEU A 6 9.67 1.43 6.80
N TYR A 7 9.33 0.35 6.10
CA TYR A 7 9.68 -0.99 6.58
C TYR A 7 10.26 -1.84 5.47
N LEU A 8 11.22 -2.68 5.86
CA LEU A 8 11.88 -3.60 4.93
C LEU A 8 10.93 -4.74 4.60
N ARG A 9 10.83 -5.07 3.32
CA ARG A 9 10.10 -6.26 2.91
C ARG A 9 10.92 -7.51 3.24
N PRO A 10 10.25 -8.62 3.60
CA PRO A 10 10.86 -9.93 3.86
C PRO A 10 12.00 -10.32 2.92
N GLU A 11 11.84 -10.08 1.61
CA GLU A 11 12.79 -10.44 0.55
C GLU A 11 14.17 -9.80 0.69
N SER A 12 14.22 -8.70 1.40
CA SER A 12 15.38 -7.83 1.50
C SER A 12 15.68 -7.44 2.93
N ASN A 13 15.01 -8.09 3.90
CA ASN A 13 15.30 -7.84 5.29
C ASN A 13 16.72 -8.37 5.59
N GLY A 14 17.58 -7.49 6.08
CA GLY A 14 18.98 -7.82 6.29
C GLY A 14 19.86 -6.59 6.50
N VAL A 15 20.94 -6.79 7.26
CA VAL A 15 21.86 -5.74 7.72
C VAL A 15 22.38 -4.87 6.57
N LEU A 16 22.65 -5.46 5.39
CA LEU A 16 23.12 -4.70 4.23
C LEU A 16 22.08 -3.69 3.73
N VAL A 17 20.81 -4.07 3.70
CA VAL A 17 19.72 -3.21 3.21
C VAL A 17 19.42 -2.12 4.23
N GLU A 18 19.30 -2.50 5.50
CA GLU A 18 19.12 -1.56 6.62
C GLU A 18 20.24 -0.51 6.64
N SER A 19 21.50 -0.95 6.66
CA SER A 19 22.65 -0.04 6.71
C SER A 19 22.75 0.84 5.46
N THR A 20 22.40 0.32 4.28
CA THR A 20 22.38 1.12 3.05
C THR A 20 21.35 2.24 3.15
N ILE A 21 20.12 1.92 3.56
CA ILE A 21 19.03 2.90 3.69
C ILE A 21 19.35 3.92 4.77
N LEU A 22 19.75 3.46 5.97
CA LEU A 22 20.14 4.33 7.07
C LEU A 22 21.32 5.24 6.68
N SER A 23 22.27 4.77 5.88
CA SER A 23 23.38 5.60 5.42
C SER A 23 22.95 6.76 4.52
N VAL A 24 21.97 6.52 3.63
CA VAL A 24 21.40 7.58 2.78
C VAL A 24 20.68 8.60 3.65
N ILE A 25 19.87 8.11 4.57
CA ILE A 25 19.13 8.92 5.54
C ILE A 25 20.10 9.80 6.36
N GLN A 26 21.15 9.23 6.95
CA GLN A 26 22.13 9.96 7.79
C GLN A 26 22.97 10.98 7.03
N ARG A 27 23.20 10.75 5.72
CA ARG A 27 23.97 11.64 4.84
C ARG A 27 23.15 12.79 4.27
N CYS A 28 21.82 12.70 4.28
CA CYS A 28 20.94 13.78 3.86
C CYS A 28 21.06 14.96 4.84
N ARG A 29 21.44 16.14 4.34
CA ARG A 29 21.70 17.32 5.18
C ARG A 29 20.43 17.83 5.85
N GLU A 30 19.32 17.75 5.12
CA GLU A 30 17.96 18.08 5.53
C GLU A 30 17.46 17.14 6.63
N TYR A 31 17.95 15.89 6.65
CA TYR A 31 17.64 14.91 7.68
C TYR A 31 17.98 15.42 9.08
N ARG A 32 19.16 16.04 9.25
CA ARG A 32 19.60 16.52 10.58
C ARG A 32 18.73 17.63 11.16
N GLN A 33 17.97 18.35 10.32
CA GLN A 33 17.23 19.54 10.73
C GLN A 33 15.71 19.34 10.73
N ALA A 34 15.18 18.57 9.78
CA ALA A 34 13.75 18.50 9.52
C ALA A 34 13.13 17.11 9.69
N LEU A 35 13.95 16.07 9.90
CA LEU A 35 13.50 14.69 10.00
C LEU A 35 13.92 14.08 11.34
N LYS A 36 12.94 13.63 12.13
CA LYS A 36 13.15 13.01 13.44
C LYS A 36 12.83 11.52 13.35
N PHE A 37 13.77 10.69 13.77
CA PHE A 37 13.50 9.28 13.99
C PHE A 37 12.65 9.12 15.26
N ILE A 38 11.46 8.53 15.13
CA ILE A 38 10.50 8.43 16.26
C ILE A 38 10.19 6.99 16.65
N TYR A 39 10.50 6.01 15.81
CA TYR A 39 10.17 4.61 16.04
C TYR A 39 11.09 3.67 15.28
N LEU A 40 11.49 2.58 15.95
CA LEU A 40 12.16 1.43 15.37
C LEU A 40 11.69 0.18 16.11
N ALA A 41 11.20 -0.81 15.37
CA ALA A 41 10.94 -2.13 15.92
C ALA A 41 11.28 -3.19 14.88
N ASN A 42 11.83 -4.32 15.35
CA ASN A 42 11.88 -5.54 14.57
C ASN A 42 10.68 -6.39 14.97
N PHE A 43 9.75 -6.58 14.05
CA PHE A 43 8.55 -7.39 14.27
C PHE A 43 8.89 -8.85 14.00
N PRO A 44 8.74 -9.74 15.01
CA PRO A 44 8.92 -11.17 14.79
C PRO A 44 7.90 -11.70 13.78
N GLY A 45 8.33 -12.56 12.85
CA GLY A 45 7.43 -13.15 11.86
C GLY A 45 6.22 -13.86 12.49
N SER A 46 6.42 -14.52 13.63
CA SER A 46 5.35 -15.17 14.40
C SER A 46 4.32 -14.17 14.93
N TYR A 47 4.73 -12.97 15.35
CA TYR A 47 3.82 -11.93 15.79
C TYR A 47 2.96 -11.43 14.63
N ILE A 48 3.57 -11.22 13.45
CA ILE A 48 2.87 -10.79 12.22
C ILE A 48 1.77 -11.79 11.85
N VAL A 49 2.10 -13.08 11.83
CA VAL A 49 1.17 -14.16 11.48
C VAL A 49 0.07 -14.30 12.53
N ASN A 50 0.42 -14.34 13.83
CA ASN A 50 -0.57 -14.53 14.90
C ASN A 50 -1.58 -13.38 15.00
N ASN A 51 -1.21 -12.17 14.55
CA ASN A 51 -2.08 -11.01 14.54
C ASN A 51 -2.66 -10.69 13.15
N ALA A 52 -2.42 -11.55 12.16
CA ALA A 52 -2.86 -11.40 10.76
C ALA A 52 -2.57 -9.99 10.19
N ILE A 53 -1.42 -9.41 10.52
CA ILE A 53 -1.12 -8.00 10.23
C ILE A 53 -1.14 -7.77 8.72
N VAL A 54 -0.50 -8.66 7.96
CA VAL A 54 -0.36 -8.52 6.51
C VAL A 54 -1.72 -8.71 5.81
N GLU A 55 -2.49 -9.70 6.24
CA GLU A 55 -3.83 -9.97 5.73
C GLU A 55 -4.78 -8.82 6.02
N ARG A 56 -4.73 -8.24 7.23
CA ARG A 56 -5.54 -7.08 7.61
C ARG A 56 -5.12 -5.82 6.84
N HIS A 57 -3.81 -5.59 6.73
CA HIS A 57 -3.25 -4.42 6.07
C HIS A 57 -3.55 -4.40 4.56
N TYR A 58 -3.54 -5.57 3.91
CA TYR A 58 -3.86 -5.73 2.49
C TYR A 58 -5.22 -6.39 2.23
N SER A 59 -6.15 -6.30 3.18
CA SER A 59 -7.41 -7.06 3.19
C SER A 59 -8.23 -6.90 1.91
N LEU A 60 -8.37 -5.68 1.41
CA LEU A 60 -9.09 -5.42 0.16
C LEU A 60 -8.41 -6.09 -1.04
N ARG A 61 -7.08 -5.96 -1.13
CA ARG A 61 -6.31 -6.55 -2.22
C ARG A 61 -6.35 -8.08 -2.14
N LEU A 62 -6.31 -8.63 -0.93
CA LEU A 62 -6.47 -10.06 -0.68
C LEU A 62 -7.85 -10.54 -1.12
N PHE A 63 -8.92 -9.83 -0.77
CA PHE A 63 -10.28 -10.13 -1.19
C PHE A 63 -10.38 -10.23 -2.73
N PHE A 64 -9.88 -9.24 -3.46
CA PHE A 64 -9.87 -9.28 -4.92
C PHE A 64 -8.87 -10.28 -5.52
N ALA A 65 -7.79 -10.63 -4.81
CA ALA A 65 -6.89 -11.72 -5.22
C ALA A 65 -7.56 -13.10 -5.12
N VAL A 66 -8.53 -13.27 -4.21
CA VAL A 66 -9.34 -14.49 -4.07
C VAL A 66 -10.47 -14.51 -5.09
N HIS A 67 -11.20 -13.41 -5.23
CA HIS A 67 -12.46 -13.36 -5.99
C HIS A 67 -12.35 -12.84 -7.42
N GLY A 68 -11.21 -12.29 -7.81
CA GLY A 68 -11.01 -11.70 -9.14
C GLY A 68 -11.95 -10.54 -9.40
N GLY A 69 -12.46 -10.45 -10.62
CA GLY A 69 -13.32 -9.36 -11.07
C GLY A 69 -14.77 -9.41 -10.59
N ARG A 70 -15.18 -10.49 -9.89
CA ARG A 70 -16.59 -10.76 -9.54
C ARG A 70 -17.26 -9.58 -8.83
N PHE A 71 -16.55 -8.93 -7.91
CA PHE A 71 -17.06 -7.85 -7.08
C PHE A 71 -16.65 -6.45 -7.56
N PHE A 72 -16.17 -6.33 -8.80
CA PHE A 72 -15.89 -5.00 -9.37
C PHE A 72 -17.18 -4.19 -9.47
N THR A 73 -17.12 -2.94 -8.99
CA THR A 73 -18.21 -1.99 -9.13
C THR A 73 -18.47 -1.68 -10.61
N PRO A 74 -19.65 -1.13 -10.95
CA PRO A 74 -19.90 -0.65 -12.31
C PRO A 74 -18.83 0.34 -12.80
N ASP A 75 -18.30 1.17 -11.90
CA ASP A 75 -17.24 2.12 -12.19
C ASP A 75 -15.90 1.42 -12.50
N MET A 76 -15.50 0.45 -11.68
CA MET A 76 -14.31 -0.36 -11.93
C MET A 76 -14.40 -1.12 -13.27
N ARG A 77 -15.58 -1.68 -13.60
CA ARG A 77 -15.82 -2.36 -14.89
C ARG A 77 -15.74 -1.38 -16.07
N ARG A 78 -16.22 -0.15 -15.91
CA ARG A 78 -16.06 0.92 -16.91
C ARG A 78 -14.59 1.28 -17.10
N GLN A 79 -13.86 1.56 -16.01
CA GLN A 79 -12.42 1.87 -16.06
C GLN A 79 -11.62 0.75 -16.73
N PHE A 80 -11.99 -0.52 -16.47
CA PHE A 80 -11.40 -1.68 -17.12
C PHE A 80 -11.60 -1.63 -18.64
N ARG A 81 -12.84 -1.41 -19.09
CA ARG A 81 -13.16 -1.34 -20.53
C ARG A 81 -12.44 -0.17 -21.19
N ASP A 82 -12.45 1.00 -20.55
CA ASP A 82 -11.83 2.20 -21.10
C ASP A 82 -10.32 2.01 -21.30
N PHE A 83 -9.65 1.26 -20.40
CA PHE A 83 -8.23 0.96 -20.52
C PHE A 83 -7.92 -0.15 -21.54
N TYR A 84 -8.61 -1.28 -21.47
CA TYR A 84 -8.31 -2.45 -22.30
C TYR A 84 -8.98 -2.45 -23.67
N GLY A 85 -9.95 -1.55 -23.89
CA GLY A 85 -10.70 -1.45 -25.13
C GLY A 85 -11.65 -2.63 -25.38
N GLU A 86 -12.02 -3.39 -24.34
CA GLU A 86 -12.93 -4.53 -24.44
C GLU A 86 -13.93 -4.57 -23.28
N GLU A 87 -15.12 -5.10 -23.54
CA GLU A 87 -16.14 -5.30 -22.50
C GLU A 87 -15.62 -6.20 -21.37
N PHE A 88 -16.10 -5.95 -20.16
CA PHE A 88 -15.63 -6.63 -18.95
C PHE A 88 -15.93 -8.15 -19.00
N PRO A 89 -14.92 -9.02 -19.15
CA PRO A 89 -15.15 -10.45 -19.34
C PRO A 89 -15.11 -11.17 -17.98
N GLU A 90 -16.25 -11.28 -17.32
CA GLU A 90 -16.35 -11.76 -15.93
C GLU A 90 -15.67 -13.12 -15.69
N ASP A 91 -15.69 -14.02 -16.68
CA ASP A 91 -15.08 -15.35 -16.66
C ASP A 91 -13.55 -15.35 -16.88
N ARG A 92 -12.99 -14.24 -17.39
CA ARG A 92 -11.56 -14.08 -17.70
C ARG A 92 -10.82 -13.17 -16.72
N VAL A 93 -11.53 -12.43 -15.85
CA VAL A 93 -10.91 -11.59 -14.80
C VAL A 93 -10.74 -12.39 -13.51
N LEU A 94 -9.60 -13.07 -13.42
CA LEU A 94 -9.26 -14.01 -12.37
C LEU A 94 -8.47 -13.37 -11.23
N GLY A 95 -8.78 -13.76 -10.00
CA GLY A 95 -7.94 -13.47 -8.85
C GLY A 95 -6.62 -14.26 -8.91
N ALA A 96 -5.56 -13.71 -8.32
CA ALA A 96 -4.23 -14.34 -8.31
C ALA A 96 -4.24 -15.81 -7.83
N PHE A 97 -5.04 -16.18 -6.83
CA PHE A 97 -5.10 -17.57 -6.36
C PHE A 97 -5.77 -18.52 -7.36
N ALA A 98 -6.76 -18.04 -8.13
CA ALA A 98 -7.36 -18.83 -9.19
C ALA A 98 -6.36 -19.09 -10.33
N VAL A 99 -5.51 -18.11 -10.64
CA VAL A 99 -4.43 -18.23 -11.62
C VAL A 99 -3.41 -19.28 -11.20
N LEU A 100 -2.96 -19.29 -9.94
CA LEU A 100 -2.01 -20.32 -9.46
C LEU A 100 -2.55 -21.74 -9.69
N ARG A 101 -3.84 -21.98 -9.38
CA ARG A 101 -4.49 -23.27 -9.62
C ARG A 101 -4.61 -23.60 -11.11
N ARG A 102 -5.09 -22.65 -11.92
CA ARG A 102 -5.34 -22.85 -13.35
C ARG A 102 -4.06 -23.15 -14.13
N TYR A 103 -3.00 -22.41 -13.85
CA TYR A 103 -1.73 -22.51 -14.58
C TYR A 103 -0.70 -23.42 -13.90
N ARG A 104 -1.02 -23.94 -12.70
CA ARG A 104 -0.08 -24.69 -11.85
C ARG A 104 1.22 -23.92 -11.63
N TRP A 105 1.10 -22.62 -11.35
CA TRP A 105 2.24 -21.75 -11.09
C TRP A 105 2.53 -21.63 -9.59
N SER A 106 3.79 -21.39 -9.25
CA SER A 106 4.16 -20.94 -7.90
C SER A 106 3.86 -19.45 -7.72
N PRO A 107 3.71 -18.97 -6.47
CA PRO A 107 3.63 -17.55 -6.16
C PRO A 107 4.77 -16.72 -6.78
N GLU A 108 6.00 -17.22 -6.75
CA GLU A 108 7.20 -16.55 -7.29
C GLU A 108 7.13 -16.42 -8.80
N ARG A 109 6.65 -17.46 -9.49
CA ARG A 109 6.47 -17.44 -10.94
C ARG A 109 5.45 -16.39 -11.35
N LEU A 110 4.33 -16.31 -10.62
CA LEU A 110 3.31 -15.28 -10.86
C LEU A 110 3.83 -13.88 -10.55
N PHE A 111 4.53 -13.69 -9.43
CA PHE A 111 5.14 -12.41 -9.05
C PHE A 111 6.16 -11.91 -10.09
N SER A 112 6.88 -12.84 -10.71
CA SER A 112 7.89 -12.55 -11.74
C SER A 112 7.28 -12.31 -13.13
N LEU A 113 5.96 -12.45 -13.29
CA LEU A 113 5.28 -12.22 -14.56
C LEU A 113 5.46 -10.76 -15.02
N TRP A 114 6.21 -10.59 -16.10
CA TRP A 114 6.41 -9.32 -16.75
C TRP A 114 5.40 -9.12 -17.89
N VAL A 115 4.80 -7.95 -17.95
CA VAL A 115 3.86 -7.54 -19.00
C VAL A 115 4.24 -6.14 -19.50
N LYS A 116 3.80 -5.78 -20.71
CA LYS A 116 3.96 -4.42 -21.22
C LYS A 116 3.11 -3.45 -20.39
N ASN A 117 3.48 -2.16 -20.37
CA ASN A 117 2.70 -1.13 -19.65
C ASN A 117 1.24 -1.05 -20.14
N SER A 118 0.99 -1.29 -21.43
CA SER A 118 -0.37 -1.35 -21.99
C SER A 118 -1.18 -2.59 -21.56
N ALA A 119 -0.55 -3.52 -20.83
CA ALA A 119 -1.14 -4.74 -20.33
C ALA A 119 -1.23 -4.75 -18.80
N VAL A 120 -1.10 -3.58 -18.15
CA VAL A 120 -1.28 -3.42 -16.71
C VAL A 120 -2.00 -2.12 -16.39
N VAL A 121 -3.02 -2.19 -15.56
CA VAL A 121 -3.78 -1.03 -15.08
C VAL A 121 -4.00 -1.12 -13.58
N HIS A 122 -4.09 0.05 -12.95
CA HIS A 122 -4.49 0.20 -11.56
C HIS A 122 -5.91 0.77 -11.54
N ILE A 123 -6.84 0.05 -10.92
CA ILE A 123 -8.24 0.45 -10.81
C ILE A 123 -8.63 0.36 -9.35
N ALA A 124 -8.92 1.50 -8.72
CA ALA A 124 -9.36 1.58 -7.32
C ALA A 124 -8.57 0.64 -6.37
N GLY A 125 -7.23 0.75 -6.41
CA GLY A 125 -6.32 0.01 -5.53
C GLY A 125 -6.01 -1.42 -5.99
N GLN A 126 -6.63 -1.88 -7.08
CA GLN A 126 -6.40 -3.21 -7.64
C GLN A 126 -5.45 -3.13 -8.83
N VAL A 127 -4.46 -4.01 -8.85
CA VAL A 127 -3.53 -4.13 -9.99
C VAL A 127 -4.01 -5.25 -10.89
N ILE A 128 -4.26 -4.95 -12.16
CA ILE A 128 -4.79 -5.91 -13.12
C ILE A 128 -3.77 -6.06 -14.24
N LYS A 129 -3.27 -7.27 -14.47
CA LYS A 129 -2.37 -7.60 -15.58
C LYS A 129 -3.05 -8.47 -16.63
N ARG A 130 -2.95 -8.12 -17.91
CA ARG A 130 -3.37 -8.99 -19.02
C ARG A 130 -2.28 -10.01 -19.34
N HIS A 131 -2.66 -11.29 -19.39
CA HIS A 131 -1.79 -12.40 -19.79
C HIS A 131 -2.55 -13.41 -20.65
N GLY A 132 -2.20 -13.48 -21.94
CA GLY A 132 -2.99 -14.21 -22.92
C GLY A 132 -4.42 -13.69 -22.94
N ASP A 133 -5.38 -14.60 -22.77
CA ASP A 133 -6.82 -14.29 -22.73
C ASP A 133 -7.35 -13.96 -21.33
N HIS A 134 -6.51 -13.91 -20.29
CA HIS A 134 -6.96 -13.68 -18.92
C HIS A 134 -6.42 -12.36 -18.35
N TYR A 135 -7.16 -11.84 -17.38
CA TYR A 135 -6.80 -10.68 -16.58
C TYR A 135 -6.57 -11.12 -15.15
N ILE A 136 -5.41 -10.81 -14.60
CA ILE A 136 -4.94 -11.28 -13.31
C ILE A 136 -5.01 -10.13 -12.32
N VAL A 137 -5.88 -10.26 -11.33
CA VAL A 137 -6.06 -9.26 -10.27
C VAL A 137 -5.12 -9.55 -9.11
N ASN A 138 -4.35 -8.53 -8.71
CA ASN A 138 -3.44 -8.52 -7.56
C ASN A 138 -2.44 -9.70 -7.56
N TYR A 139 -1.75 -9.87 -8.70
CA TYR A 139 -0.81 -10.95 -8.99
C TYR A 139 0.29 -11.17 -7.93
N ASP A 140 0.61 -10.15 -7.15
CA ASP A 140 1.66 -10.13 -6.15
C ASP A 140 1.22 -10.64 -4.78
N MET A 141 -0.09 -10.67 -4.49
CA MET A 141 -0.61 -11.05 -3.17
C MET A 141 -0.17 -12.45 -2.70
N PRO A 142 -0.17 -13.50 -3.54
CA PRO A 142 0.27 -14.82 -3.09
C PRO A 142 1.74 -14.83 -2.66
N ALA A 143 2.62 -14.13 -3.39
CA ALA A 143 4.04 -14.08 -3.05
C ALA A 143 4.26 -13.23 -1.78
N LEU A 144 3.49 -12.16 -1.62
CA LEU A 144 3.52 -11.32 -0.44
C LEU A 144 3.16 -12.13 0.81
N LEU A 145 2.07 -12.91 0.79
CA LEU A 145 1.70 -13.79 1.91
C LEU A 145 2.72 -14.91 2.13
N HIS A 146 3.21 -15.56 1.08
CA HIS A 146 4.16 -16.67 1.21
C HIS A 146 5.46 -16.27 1.93
N LYS A 147 5.91 -15.03 1.71
CA LYS A 147 7.17 -14.51 2.26
C LYS A 147 7.02 -13.90 3.65
N ASN A 148 5.83 -13.44 4.01
CA ASN A 148 5.50 -13.02 5.37
C ASN A 148 5.01 -14.25 6.16
N ASN A 149 5.96 -15.02 6.69
CA ASN A 149 5.68 -16.22 7.47
C ASN A 149 6.32 -16.13 8.87
N ALA A 150 6.07 -17.13 9.71
CA ALA A 150 6.52 -17.13 11.10
C ALA A 150 8.05 -17.04 11.28
N SER A 151 8.83 -17.33 10.24
CA SER A 151 10.30 -17.26 10.26
C SER A 151 10.88 -15.98 9.68
N THR A 152 10.04 -15.07 9.16
CA THR A 152 10.52 -13.83 8.54
C THR A 152 10.16 -12.62 9.36
N ASP A 153 11.15 -12.01 9.98
CA ASP A 153 10.99 -10.74 10.68
C ASP A 153 10.93 -9.57 9.69
N ILE A 154 10.39 -8.43 10.13
CA ILE A 154 10.45 -7.16 9.39
C ILE A 154 10.92 -6.02 10.29
N ALA A 155 11.86 -5.21 9.80
CA ALA A 155 12.26 -3.97 10.45
C ALA A 155 11.32 -2.84 10.03
N VAL A 156 10.65 -2.21 11.01
CA VAL A 156 9.77 -1.06 10.82
C VAL A 156 10.39 0.18 11.44
N MET A 157 10.42 1.26 10.67
CA MET A 157 10.87 2.58 11.08
C MET A 157 9.75 3.60 10.88
N ALA A 158 9.65 4.58 11.77
CA ALA A 158 8.83 5.76 11.52
C ALA A 158 9.62 7.05 11.75
N PHE A 159 9.32 8.03 10.90
CA PHE A 159 10.00 9.31 10.81
C PHE A 159 9.00 10.45 10.90
N ARG A 160 9.18 11.37 11.85
CA ARG A 160 8.40 12.61 11.92
C ARG A 160 9.12 13.72 11.18
N THR A 161 8.44 14.32 10.21
CA THR A 161 9.06 15.31 9.33
C THR A 161 8.20 16.56 9.11
N ARG A 162 8.87 17.68 8.84
CA ARG A 162 8.21 18.89 8.27
C ARG A 162 8.34 18.96 6.75
N LEU A 163 9.12 18.05 6.17
CA LEU A 163 9.29 17.93 4.72
C LEU A 163 8.01 17.32 4.14
N GLY A 164 7.56 17.81 2.98
CA GLY A 164 6.45 17.20 2.24
C GLY A 164 6.85 15.87 1.59
N TYR A 165 5.86 15.08 1.17
CA TYR A 165 6.08 13.80 0.48
C TYR A 165 6.98 13.90 -0.75
N SER A 166 6.86 14.98 -1.53
CA SER A 166 7.71 15.21 -2.72
C SER A 166 9.21 15.16 -2.38
N HIS A 167 9.60 15.74 -1.24
CA HIS A 167 10.97 15.72 -0.78
C HIS A 167 11.37 14.32 -0.27
N PHE A 168 10.48 13.65 0.47
CA PHE A 168 10.74 12.28 0.92
C PHE A 168 10.86 11.29 -0.26
N PHE A 169 10.09 11.47 -1.34
CA PHE A 169 10.24 10.68 -2.56
C PHE A 169 11.60 10.92 -3.24
N GLY A 170 12.16 12.13 -3.12
CA GLY A 170 13.55 12.40 -3.49
C GLY A 170 14.55 11.58 -2.67
N ILE A 171 14.34 11.47 -1.36
CA ILE A 171 15.16 10.61 -0.48
C ILE A 171 14.99 9.13 -0.86
N ALA A 172 13.75 8.68 -1.09
CA ALA A 172 13.48 7.32 -1.55
C ALA A 172 14.18 7.01 -2.87
N HIS A 173 14.27 7.98 -3.79
CA HIS A 173 15.05 7.82 -5.01
C HIS A 173 16.54 7.61 -4.72
N GLN A 174 17.13 8.37 -3.79
CA GLN A 174 18.52 8.19 -3.38
C GLN A 174 18.75 6.81 -2.72
N MET A 175 17.81 6.34 -1.89
CA MET A 175 17.83 4.98 -1.34
C MET A 175 17.84 3.93 -2.45
N LYS A 176 17.00 4.09 -3.48
CA LYS A 176 16.97 3.21 -4.64
C LYS A 176 18.34 3.15 -5.33
N GLN A 177 18.98 4.29 -5.58
CA GLN A 177 20.29 4.33 -6.22
C GLN A 177 21.35 3.63 -5.38
N ALA A 178 21.40 3.90 -4.07
CA ALA A 178 22.33 3.25 -3.16
C ALA A 178 22.15 1.72 -3.12
N LEU A 179 20.90 1.24 -3.13
CA LEU A 179 20.59 -0.20 -3.21
C LEU A 179 21.03 -0.83 -4.53
N ILE A 180 20.97 -0.09 -5.64
CA ILE A 180 21.47 -0.52 -6.95
C ILE A 180 23.01 -0.62 -6.93
N GLU A 181 23.68 0.41 -6.42
CA GLU A 181 25.15 0.46 -6.31
C GLU A 181 25.71 -0.67 -5.45
N ARG A 182 24.95 -1.09 -4.42
CA ARG A 182 25.29 -2.20 -3.52
C ARG A 182 24.90 -3.58 -4.06
N GLY A 183 24.33 -3.66 -5.27
CA GLY A 183 23.91 -4.92 -5.90
C GLY A 183 22.67 -5.56 -5.29
N VAL A 184 21.96 -4.85 -4.39
CA VAL A 184 20.73 -5.35 -3.74
C VAL A 184 19.54 -5.28 -4.70
N LEU A 185 19.45 -4.19 -5.48
CA LEU A 185 18.32 -3.93 -6.37
C LEU A 185 18.78 -3.82 -7.83
N ARG A 186 18.04 -4.42 -8.76
CA ARG A 186 18.29 -4.21 -10.20
C ARG A 186 17.87 -2.81 -10.62
N LYS A 187 18.59 -2.19 -11.55
CA LYS A 187 18.31 -0.83 -12.07
C LYS A 187 16.85 -0.63 -12.51
N THR A 188 16.27 -1.64 -13.14
CA THR A 188 14.88 -1.62 -13.65
C THR A 188 13.83 -1.95 -12.59
N SER A 189 14.22 -2.43 -11.41
CA SER A 189 13.28 -2.80 -10.36
C SER A 189 12.80 -1.56 -9.60
N PRO A 190 11.51 -1.51 -9.21
CA PRO A 190 11.01 -0.47 -8.32
C PRO A 190 11.55 -0.69 -6.90
N ILE A 191 11.77 0.40 -6.16
CA ILE A 191 12.22 0.32 -4.75
C ILE A 191 11.19 -0.38 -3.85
N ALA A 192 9.92 -0.36 -4.26
CA ALA A 192 8.82 -1.07 -3.59
C ALA A 192 9.04 -2.58 -3.46
N ARG A 193 9.99 -3.18 -4.20
CA ARG A 193 10.40 -4.59 -4.01
C ARG A 193 11.26 -4.82 -2.79
N THR A 194 11.88 -3.77 -2.26
CA THR A 194 12.80 -3.83 -1.12
C THR A 194 12.17 -3.21 0.12
N VAL A 195 11.50 -2.07 -0.04
CA VAL A 195 10.89 -1.38 1.10
C VAL A 195 9.48 -0.94 0.80
N HIS A 196 8.66 -0.91 1.84
CA HIS A 196 7.46 -0.10 1.88
C HIS A 196 7.80 1.29 2.42
N ILE A 197 7.11 2.30 1.88
CA ILE A 197 7.16 3.69 2.35
C ILE A 197 5.72 4.18 2.31
N SER A 198 5.18 4.71 3.40
CA SER A 198 3.86 5.36 3.34
C SER A 198 3.91 6.52 2.33
N ARG A 199 2.98 6.57 1.38
CA ARG A 199 2.96 7.54 0.29
C ARG A 199 1.85 8.57 0.43
N SER A 200 0.91 8.34 1.34
CA SER A 200 -0.18 9.26 1.63
C SER A 200 -0.52 9.33 3.13
N PRO A 201 -1.21 10.39 3.58
CA PRO A 201 -1.66 10.49 4.96
C PRO A 201 -2.59 9.34 5.40
N PHE A 202 -3.43 8.82 4.49
CA PHE A 202 -4.30 7.68 4.82
C PHE A 202 -3.53 6.36 4.87
N GLU A 203 -2.50 6.18 4.04
CA GLU A 203 -1.58 5.04 4.17
C GLU A 203 -0.79 5.12 5.50
N GLN A 204 -0.37 6.31 5.92
CA GLN A 204 0.23 6.53 7.25
C GLN A 204 -0.70 6.07 8.38
N LEU A 205 -2.02 6.30 8.28
CA LEU A 205 -2.98 5.82 9.29
C LEU A 205 -3.05 4.29 9.33
N ALA A 206 -3.11 3.64 8.17
CA ALA A 206 -3.07 2.19 8.09
C ALA A 206 -1.77 1.62 8.68
N ASP A 207 -0.63 2.23 8.34
CA ASP A 207 0.69 1.83 8.86
C ASP A 207 0.80 2.04 10.37
N THR A 208 0.19 3.10 10.92
CA THR A 208 0.12 3.33 12.37
C THR A 208 -0.65 2.20 13.06
N ARG A 209 -1.84 1.87 12.56
CA ARG A 209 -2.70 0.81 13.13
C ARG A 209 -2.01 -0.56 13.10
N ASP A 210 -1.26 -0.85 12.03
CA ASP A 210 -0.78 -2.20 11.76
C ASP A 210 0.68 -2.43 12.20
N TYR A 211 1.52 -1.38 12.26
CA TYR A 211 2.96 -1.52 12.49
C TYR A 211 3.54 -0.59 13.57
N LEU A 212 2.72 0.17 14.30
CA LEU A 212 3.17 0.91 15.48
C LEU A 212 2.80 0.16 16.76
N LEU A 213 3.79 -0.13 17.59
CA LEU A 213 3.60 -0.62 18.95
C LEU A 213 3.95 0.49 19.95
N THR A 214 3.24 0.51 21.08
CA THR A 214 3.60 1.37 22.21
C THR A 214 4.79 0.76 22.98
N SER A 215 5.31 1.48 23.97
CA SER A 215 6.47 1.04 24.75
C SER A 215 6.23 -0.25 25.56
N ASP A 216 4.98 -0.61 25.84
CA ASP A 216 4.64 -1.87 26.54
C ASP A 216 4.42 -3.05 25.57
N GLY A 217 4.56 -2.82 24.27
CA GLY A 217 4.38 -3.82 23.22
C GLY A 217 2.94 -3.98 22.73
N SER A 218 1.98 -3.21 23.25
CA SER A 218 0.60 -3.19 22.73
C SER A 218 0.51 -2.45 21.38
N PRO A 219 -0.45 -2.80 20.50
CA PRO A 219 -0.72 -2.03 19.29
C PRO A 219 -1.11 -0.59 19.60
N ALA A 220 -0.55 0.36 18.84
CA ALA A 220 -0.93 1.76 18.92
C ALA A 220 -2.39 1.97 18.47
N THR A 221 -3.01 3.04 18.96
CA THR A 221 -4.35 3.44 18.52
C THR A 221 -4.26 4.47 17.39
N LEU A 222 -5.39 4.76 16.73
CA LEU A 222 -5.38 5.75 15.64
C LEU A 222 -4.95 7.13 16.14
N GLU A 223 -5.32 7.48 17.37
CA GLU A 223 -4.97 8.73 18.06
C GLU A 223 -3.45 8.96 18.17
N ASP A 224 -2.63 7.91 18.13
CA ASP A 224 -1.18 8.05 18.16
C ASP A 224 -0.66 8.67 16.84
N SER A 225 -1.37 8.48 15.73
CA SER A 225 -1.05 9.08 14.44
C SER A 225 -1.17 10.59 14.48
N SER A 226 -0.16 11.30 13.96
CA SER A 226 -0.25 12.75 13.79
C SER A 226 -1.34 13.17 12.80
N PHE A 227 -1.67 12.32 11.81
CA PHE A 227 -2.74 12.63 10.87
C PHE A 227 -4.12 12.44 11.49
N ALA A 228 -4.31 11.38 12.28
CA ALA A 228 -5.59 11.16 12.97
C ALA A 228 -5.90 12.33 13.90
N ARG A 229 -4.94 12.75 14.73
CA ARG A 229 -5.11 13.93 15.60
C ARG A 229 -5.48 15.18 14.83
N PHE A 230 -4.81 15.43 13.70
CA PHE A 230 -5.13 16.56 12.83
C PHE A 230 -6.59 16.54 12.32
N LEU A 231 -7.13 15.35 12.01
CA LEU A 231 -8.51 15.16 11.56
C LEU A 231 -9.52 15.23 12.72
N LEU A 232 -9.19 14.66 13.88
CA LEU A 232 -9.99 14.71 15.11
C LEU A 232 -10.18 16.14 15.59
N ASP A 233 -9.11 16.94 15.60
CA ASP A 233 -9.14 18.37 15.91
C ASP A 233 -10.04 19.18 14.94
N ARG A 234 -10.43 18.57 13.80
CA ARG A 234 -11.31 19.14 12.76
C ARG A 234 -12.65 18.42 12.67
N GLY A 235 -13.03 17.68 13.70
CA GLY A 235 -14.35 17.08 13.87
C GLY A 235 -14.58 15.76 13.14
N VAL A 236 -13.55 15.12 12.58
CA VAL A 236 -13.67 13.76 12.04
C VAL A 236 -13.56 12.77 13.19
N SER A 237 -14.57 11.94 13.39
CA SER A 237 -14.62 10.96 14.48
C SER A 237 -13.71 9.75 14.24
N ILE A 238 -13.33 9.04 15.31
CA ILE A 238 -12.59 7.78 15.21
C ILE A 238 -13.34 6.73 14.37
N ALA A 239 -14.67 6.65 14.52
CA ALA A 239 -15.49 5.72 13.75
C ALA A 239 -15.42 6.01 12.24
N GLU A 240 -15.43 7.28 11.83
CA GLU A 240 -15.25 7.67 10.43
C GLU A 240 -13.84 7.30 9.94
N LEU A 241 -12.79 7.53 10.74
CA LEU A 241 -11.42 7.13 10.38
C LEU A 241 -11.30 5.62 10.21
N GLN A 242 -11.89 4.83 11.13
CA GLN A 242 -11.94 3.37 11.01
C GLN A 242 -12.67 2.95 9.74
N GLY A 243 -13.84 3.53 9.46
CA GLY A 243 -14.61 3.26 8.25
C GLY A 243 -13.82 3.56 6.97
N LEU A 244 -13.03 4.64 6.93
CA LEU A 244 -12.16 4.98 5.79
C LEU A 244 -11.03 3.97 5.58
N LEU A 245 -10.48 3.39 6.66
CA LEU A 245 -9.44 2.38 6.57
C LEU A 245 -9.99 0.99 6.21
N GLU A 246 -11.19 0.68 6.69
CA GLU A 246 -11.89 -0.58 6.42
C GLU A 246 -12.42 -0.60 4.98
N HIS A 247 -12.98 0.52 4.51
CA HIS A 247 -13.56 0.66 3.17
C HIS A 247 -12.87 1.77 2.37
N PRO A 248 -11.61 1.55 1.91
CA PRO A 248 -10.81 2.60 1.28
C PRO A 248 -11.21 2.89 -0.18
N VAL A 249 -12.06 2.07 -0.81
CA VAL A 249 -12.64 2.41 -2.12
C VAL A 249 -13.79 3.36 -1.89
N CYS A 250 -13.67 4.57 -2.42
CA CYS A 250 -14.67 5.61 -2.26
C CYS A 250 -15.02 6.20 -3.62
N THR A 251 -16.28 6.60 -3.76
CA THR A 251 -16.77 7.36 -4.90
C THR A 251 -16.54 8.84 -4.63
N PHE A 252 -15.83 9.53 -5.53
CA PHE A 252 -15.53 10.95 -5.42
C PHE A 252 -16.23 11.76 -6.50
N ASN A 253 -16.73 12.94 -6.12
CA ASN A 253 -17.28 13.92 -7.05
C ASN A 253 -16.33 15.12 -7.19
N PHE A 254 -15.62 15.16 -8.32
CA PHE A 254 -14.70 16.26 -8.65
C PHE A 254 -15.37 17.43 -9.40
N GLY A 255 -16.70 17.43 -9.51
CA GLY A 255 -17.47 18.48 -10.18
C GLY A 255 -17.39 18.45 -11.71
N ARG A 256 -16.76 17.41 -12.30
CA ARG A 256 -16.71 17.16 -13.74
C ARG A 256 -17.10 15.72 -14.02
N GLY A 257 -18.15 15.53 -14.83
CA GLY A 257 -18.63 14.20 -15.21
C GLY A 257 -19.31 13.45 -14.06
N LEU A 258 -19.45 12.14 -14.24
CA LEU A 258 -20.02 11.26 -13.23
C LEU A 258 -19.01 11.06 -12.08
N PRO A 259 -19.47 10.88 -10.84
CA PRO A 259 -18.61 10.43 -9.75
C PRO A 259 -17.88 9.15 -10.11
N THR A 260 -16.64 8.99 -9.62
CA THR A 260 -15.77 7.86 -9.98
C THR A 260 -15.17 7.20 -8.74
N ASP A 261 -14.92 5.90 -8.83
CA ASP A 261 -14.41 5.10 -7.71
C ASP A 261 -12.88 5.14 -7.69
N HIS A 262 -12.32 5.53 -6.55
CA HIS A 262 -10.89 5.60 -6.31
C HIS A 262 -10.53 4.93 -4.99
N HIS A 263 -9.33 4.39 -4.91
CA HIS A 263 -8.76 3.99 -3.64
C HIS A 263 -8.21 5.23 -2.94
N LEU A 264 -8.73 5.53 -1.75
CA LEU A 264 -8.42 6.73 -0.98
C LEU A 264 -6.91 6.92 -0.80
N PHE A 265 -6.17 5.83 -0.55
CA PHE A 265 -4.74 5.92 -0.25
C PHE A 265 -3.93 6.28 -1.50
N ASP A 266 -4.34 5.77 -2.67
CA ASP A 266 -3.68 6.05 -3.94
C ASP A 266 -4.03 7.45 -4.43
N LEU A 267 -5.30 7.84 -4.29
CA LEU A 267 -5.78 9.17 -4.70
C LEU A 267 -5.15 10.30 -3.88
N SER A 268 -4.75 10.03 -2.65
CA SER A 268 -4.09 10.99 -1.75
C SER A 268 -2.56 10.85 -1.74
N GLU A 269 -1.98 10.13 -2.70
CA GLU A 269 -0.53 10.01 -2.82
C GLU A 269 0.13 11.40 -2.93
N GLY A 270 1.10 11.65 -2.06
CA GLY A 270 1.84 12.90 -2.01
C GLY A 270 1.11 14.07 -1.34
N PHE A 271 -0.13 13.89 -0.88
CA PHE A 271 -0.93 14.98 -0.33
C PHE A 271 -0.39 15.48 1.02
N SER A 272 -0.53 16.80 1.26
CA SER A 272 -0.43 17.33 2.62
C SER A 272 -1.65 16.90 3.45
N TYR A 273 -1.60 17.10 4.77
CA TYR A 273 -2.76 16.84 5.63
C TYR A 273 -3.97 17.71 5.26
N ASP A 274 -3.75 18.97 4.90
CA ASP A 274 -4.83 19.86 4.47
C ASP A 274 -5.41 19.42 3.11
N ASP A 275 -4.57 18.96 2.16
CA ASP A 275 -5.06 18.41 0.89
C ASP A 275 -5.87 17.13 1.11
N ALA A 276 -5.37 16.22 1.95
CA ALA A 276 -6.06 14.97 2.28
C ALA A 276 -7.39 15.21 3.01
N ARG A 277 -7.48 16.25 3.86
CA ARG A 277 -8.74 16.66 4.48
C ARG A 277 -9.71 17.27 3.48
N ARG A 278 -9.23 18.12 2.56
CA ARG A 278 -10.05 18.68 1.47
C ARG A 278 -10.58 17.59 0.53
N LEU A 279 -9.83 16.50 0.38
CA LEU A 279 -10.29 15.35 -0.40
C LEU A 279 -11.56 14.72 0.19
N LEU A 280 -11.69 14.69 1.52
CA LEU A 280 -12.88 14.18 2.18
C LEU A 280 -14.13 15.02 1.88
N ASP A 281 -13.99 16.31 1.59
CA ASP A 281 -15.12 17.16 1.17
C ASP A 281 -15.64 16.78 -0.24
N ARG A 282 -14.88 15.98 -0.99
CA ARG A 282 -15.26 15.44 -2.31
C ARG A 282 -15.80 14.01 -2.22
N LEU A 283 -15.73 13.39 -1.05
CA LEU A 283 -16.24 12.05 -0.80
C LEU A 283 -17.76 12.06 -1.00
N HIS A 284 -18.24 11.30 -1.97
CA HIS A 284 -19.67 11.16 -2.22
C HIS A 284 -20.23 9.95 -1.47
N ALA A 285 -19.52 8.82 -1.52
CA ALA A 285 -19.89 7.58 -0.87
C ALA A 285 -18.67 6.70 -0.62
N GLN A 286 -18.77 5.79 0.35
CA GLN A 286 -17.86 4.66 0.47
C GLN A 286 -18.44 3.43 -0.22
N VAL A 287 -17.61 2.70 -0.94
CA VAL A 287 -18.02 1.48 -1.64
C VAL A 287 -17.96 0.31 -0.65
N LEU A 288 -19.13 -0.20 -0.31
CA LEU A 288 -19.26 -1.43 0.48
C LEU A 288 -19.23 -2.64 -0.45
N VAL A 289 -18.09 -3.34 -0.46
CA VAL A 289 -17.93 -4.57 -1.23
C VAL A 289 -18.62 -5.73 -0.49
N PRO A 290 -19.64 -6.40 -1.07
CA PRO A 290 -20.33 -7.46 -0.37
C PRO A 290 -19.40 -8.63 0.01
N GLY A 291 -19.39 -9.00 1.29
CA GLY A 291 -18.56 -10.10 1.81
C GLY A 291 -17.12 -9.71 2.16
N TYR A 292 -16.73 -8.45 1.97
CA TYR A 292 -15.45 -7.91 2.44
C TYR A 292 -15.58 -7.46 3.91
N LEU A 293 -14.61 -7.88 4.75
CA LEU A 293 -14.58 -7.67 6.22
C LEU A 293 -15.66 -8.40 7.04
N ARG A 294 -16.20 -9.50 6.51
CA ARG A 294 -17.02 -10.46 7.30
C ARG A 294 -16.19 -11.65 7.75
#